data_AF-A0A542S6E6-F1
#
_entry.id   AF-A0A542S6E6-F1
#
_cell.length_a   1.000
_cell.length_b   1.000
_cell.length_c   1.000
_cell.angle_alpha   90.00
_cell.angle_beta   90.00
_cell.angle_gamma   90.00
#
_symmetry.space_group_name_H-M   'P 1'
#
loop_
_entity.id
_entity.type
_entity.pdbx_description
1 polymer ?
#
loop_
_entity_poly.entity_id
_entity_poly.type
_entity_poly.pdbx_seq_one_letter_code
_entity_poly.pdbx_strand_id
1 'polypeptide(L)'
;MKRRAWGVVVAITVLATAVAIGIAVLRATDELVGGPSGDCTVTVAGHTVDISGEQAENAALIASVAVRRGLPARATSIALATAYQESKLQNIDYGDRDSLGLFQQRPSQGWGTRKQILDPVYATNAFYDALVKVEGYQTMEITVAAQEVQRSAFPDAYADHEADGRALASALSGHSPATFSCDLAGGAPTADAELVASGLTPRAEAVRMELLTQFGRLQLGGFEPDGVSSGHMEGSAHYDGRAVDVFVRPISRANKVKGWAIAHWSVANAARLRIRTVIFDDRIWTAGRQGWRDYDPPSSSGDRKVLEHRDHVHIDVFR
;
A
#
# COMPACT_ATOMS: atom_id res chain seq x y z
N MET A 1 -45.54 -17.47 42.29
CA MET A 1 -44.84 -17.88 41.04
C MET A 1 -44.82 -16.78 39.96
N LYS A 2 -45.96 -16.16 39.60
CA LYS A 2 -46.04 -15.14 38.52
C LYS A 2 -45.10 -13.93 38.68
N ARG A 3 -44.94 -13.38 39.90
CA ARG A 3 -44.05 -12.22 40.16
C ARG A 3 -42.55 -12.51 39.98
N ARG A 4 -42.10 -13.71 40.31
CA ARG A 4 -40.71 -14.14 40.10
C ARG A 4 -40.40 -14.39 38.63
N ALA A 5 -41.33 -15.01 37.90
CA ALA A 5 -41.21 -15.20 36.46
C ALA A 5 -41.16 -13.86 35.71
N TRP A 6 -41.98 -12.88 36.12
CA TRP A 6 -41.97 -11.55 35.53
C TRP A 6 -40.67 -10.77 35.81
N GLY A 7 -40.13 -10.87 37.02
CA GLY A 7 -38.83 -10.28 37.37
C GLY A 7 -37.66 -10.88 36.57
N VAL A 8 -37.69 -12.19 36.30
CA VAL A 8 -36.67 -12.86 35.47
C VAL A 8 -36.77 -12.42 34.01
N VAL A 9 -37.98 -12.32 33.45
CA VAL A 9 -38.17 -11.85 32.07
C VAL A 9 -37.67 -10.42 31.92
N VAL A 10 -38.03 -9.50 32.83
CA VAL A 10 -37.57 -8.12 32.80
C VAL A 10 -36.04 -8.02 32.89
N ALA A 11 -35.42 -8.81 33.78
CA ALA A 11 -33.96 -8.84 33.91
C ALA A 11 -33.26 -9.32 32.63
N ILE A 12 -33.78 -10.37 31.98
CA ILE A 12 -33.24 -10.88 30.71
C ILE A 12 -33.39 -9.85 29.60
N THR A 13 -34.54 -9.18 29.50
CA THR A 13 -34.77 -8.14 28.48
C THR A 13 -33.84 -6.95 28.67
N VAL A 14 -33.63 -6.49 29.91
CA VAL A 14 -32.69 -5.42 30.21
C VAL A 14 -31.25 -5.82 29.85
N LEU A 15 -30.84 -7.04 30.20
CA LEU A 15 -29.51 -7.55 29.88
C LEU A 15 -29.30 -7.67 28.36
N ALA A 16 -30.28 -8.22 27.63
CA ALA A 16 -30.21 -8.35 26.18
C ALA A 16 -30.16 -6.98 25.48
N THR A 17 -30.91 -6.00 25.99
CA THR A 17 -30.90 -4.63 25.47
C THR A 17 -29.56 -3.95 25.74
N ALA A 18 -28.99 -4.11 26.94
CA ALA A 18 -27.68 -3.57 27.28
C ALA A 18 -26.56 -4.18 26.42
N VAL A 19 -26.62 -5.49 26.16
CA VAL A 19 -25.68 -6.17 25.26
C VAL A 19 -25.84 -5.67 23.82
N ALA A 20 -27.06 -5.53 23.32
CA ALA A 20 -27.33 -5.03 21.97
C ALA A 20 -26.82 -3.59 21.79
N ILE A 21 -27.05 -2.72 22.78
CA ILE A 21 -26.52 -1.35 22.78
C ILE A 21 -25.00 -1.36 22.86
N GLY A 22 -24.39 -2.20 23.70
CA GLY A 22 -22.94 -2.33 23.78
C GLY A 22 -22.30 -2.76 22.46
N ILE A 23 -22.90 -3.73 21.76
CA ILE A 23 -22.46 -4.16 20.41
C ILE A 23 -22.64 -3.04 19.39
N ALA A 24 -23.76 -2.31 19.43
CA ALA A 24 -24.01 -1.20 18.51
C ALA A 24 -23.03 -0.05 18.72
N VAL A 25 -22.71 0.29 19.97
CA VAL A 25 -21.71 1.29 20.32
C VAL A 25 -20.32 0.83 19.89
N LEU A 26 -19.95 -0.43 20.13
CA LEU A 26 -18.65 -0.98 19.69
C LEU A 26 -18.49 -0.92 18.16
N ARG A 27 -19.52 -1.30 17.40
CA ARG A 27 -19.50 -1.22 15.93
C ARG A 27 -19.43 0.22 15.44
N ALA A 28 -20.18 1.13 16.06
CA ALA A 28 -20.12 2.54 15.72
C ALA A 28 -18.77 3.15 16.08
N THR A 29 -18.16 2.77 17.21
CA THR A 29 -16.81 3.22 17.57
C THR A 29 -15.74 2.59 16.72
N ASP A 30 -15.89 1.35 16.28
CA ASP A 30 -15.03 0.77 15.24
C ASP A 30 -15.16 1.64 13.98
N GLU A 31 -16.34 1.87 13.41
CA GLU A 31 -16.50 2.75 12.23
C GLU A 31 -15.97 4.19 12.43
N LEU A 32 -15.99 4.72 13.66
CA LEU A 32 -15.51 6.07 14.00
C LEU A 32 -14.01 6.15 14.33
N VAL A 33 -13.38 5.07 14.79
CA VAL A 33 -11.99 5.05 15.31
C VAL A 33 -11.09 4.14 14.46
N GLY A 34 -11.62 3.03 13.95
CA GLY A 34 -11.04 2.17 12.94
C GLY A 34 -11.79 2.32 11.62
N GLY A 35 -11.24 3.08 10.67
CA GLY A 35 -11.71 3.03 9.28
C GLY A 35 -11.92 1.58 8.81
N PRO A 36 -12.76 1.36 7.78
CA PRO A 36 -13.38 0.07 7.51
C PRO A 36 -12.39 -1.10 7.55
N SER A 37 -12.87 -2.23 8.06
CA SER A 37 -12.18 -3.50 7.95
C SER A 37 -11.76 -3.75 6.49
N GLY A 38 -10.46 -3.82 6.22
CA GLY A 38 -9.93 -4.24 4.92
C GLY A 38 -10.22 -3.28 3.76
N ASP A 39 -9.79 -2.02 3.86
CA ASP A 39 -9.93 -1.05 2.76
C ASP A 39 -9.12 -1.41 1.51
N CYS A 40 -8.23 -2.40 1.55
CA CYS A 40 -7.44 -2.81 0.40
C CYS A 40 -7.48 -4.32 0.19
N THR A 41 -7.58 -4.72 -1.08
CA THR A 41 -7.66 -6.11 -1.50
C THR A 41 -6.65 -6.39 -2.60
N VAL A 42 -6.01 -7.56 -2.51
CA VAL A 42 -5.29 -8.18 -3.62
C VAL A 42 -5.96 -9.48 -4.02
N THR A 43 -6.10 -9.73 -5.33
CA THR A 43 -6.56 -11.04 -5.84
C THR A 43 -5.63 -11.53 -6.94
N VAL A 44 -4.87 -12.59 -6.67
CA VAL A 44 -3.90 -13.19 -7.60
C VAL A 44 -4.14 -14.69 -7.68
N ALA A 45 -4.35 -15.21 -8.89
CA ALA A 45 -4.55 -16.64 -9.15
C ALA A 45 -5.65 -17.30 -8.28
N GLY A 46 -6.72 -16.57 -7.96
CA GLY A 46 -7.83 -17.05 -7.14
C GLY A 46 -7.61 -16.98 -5.62
N HIS A 47 -6.43 -16.50 -5.17
CA HIS A 47 -6.16 -16.19 -3.77
C HIS A 47 -6.43 -14.72 -3.50
N THR A 48 -7.28 -14.43 -2.51
CA THR A 48 -7.66 -13.07 -2.12
C THR A 48 -7.12 -12.77 -0.72
N VAL A 49 -6.50 -11.60 -0.57
CA VAL A 49 -6.03 -11.09 0.73
C VAL A 49 -6.63 -9.71 0.93
N ASP A 50 -7.31 -9.52 2.06
CA ASP A 50 -7.86 -8.26 2.50
C ASP A 50 -7.00 -7.70 3.65
N ILE A 51 -6.58 -6.45 3.52
CA ILE A 51 -5.72 -5.76 4.46
C ILE A 51 -6.19 -4.32 4.69
N SER A 52 -5.93 -3.77 5.87
CA SER A 52 -6.22 -2.37 6.16
C SER A 52 -5.34 -1.42 5.34
N GLY A 53 -5.73 -0.14 5.26
CA GLY A 53 -4.91 0.89 4.62
C GLY A 53 -3.49 0.98 5.20
N GLU A 54 -3.34 0.90 6.53
CA GLU A 54 -2.01 0.90 7.17
C GLU A 54 -1.17 -0.32 6.75
N GLN A 55 -1.77 -1.51 6.74
CA GLN A 55 -1.10 -2.73 6.30
C GLN A 55 -0.69 -2.64 4.82
N ALA A 56 -1.53 -2.03 3.98
CA ALA A 56 -1.25 -1.77 2.58
C ALA A 56 -0.06 -0.82 2.39
N GLU A 57 -0.01 0.28 3.13
CA GLU A 57 1.12 1.23 3.09
C GLU A 57 2.43 0.55 3.49
N ASN A 58 2.42 -0.23 4.57
CA ASN A 58 3.59 -0.97 5.04
C ASN A 58 4.02 -2.08 4.05
N ALA A 59 3.07 -2.83 3.49
CA ALA A 59 3.37 -3.85 2.49
C ALA A 59 3.94 -3.24 1.20
N ALA A 60 3.37 -2.11 0.75
CA ALA A 60 3.85 -1.38 -0.42
C ALA A 60 5.26 -0.80 -0.19
N LEU A 61 5.59 -0.36 1.02
CA LEU A 61 6.93 0.05 1.41
C LEU A 61 7.93 -1.12 1.38
N ILE A 62 7.55 -2.29 1.92
CA ILE A 62 8.41 -3.48 1.88
C ILE A 62 8.72 -3.88 0.43
N ALA A 63 7.72 -3.82 -0.45
CA ALA A 63 7.86 -4.10 -1.87
C ALA A 63 8.68 -3.03 -2.62
N SER A 64 8.41 -1.74 -2.40
CA SER A 64 9.13 -0.65 -3.07
C SER A 64 10.62 -0.66 -2.75
N VAL A 65 11.00 -0.96 -1.50
CA VAL A 65 12.40 -1.08 -1.09
C VAL A 65 13.09 -2.24 -1.82
N ALA A 66 12.44 -3.40 -1.97
CA ALA A 66 13.00 -4.51 -2.74
C ALA A 66 13.19 -4.14 -4.21
N VAL A 67 12.19 -3.51 -4.84
CA VAL A 67 12.26 -3.03 -6.23
C VAL A 67 13.40 -2.02 -6.39
N ARG A 68 13.53 -1.05 -5.48
CA ARG A 68 14.61 -0.04 -5.49
C ARG A 68 15.99 -0.69 -5.38
N ARG A 69 16.11 -1.75 -4.59
CA ARG A 69 17.36 -2.51 -4.41
C ARG A 69 17.64 -3.51 -5.54
N GLY A 70 16.74 -3.66 -6.52
CA GLY A 70 16.87 -4.66 -7.58
C GLY A 70 16.77 -6.10 -7.09
N LEU A 71 16.13 -6.32 -5.93
CA LEU A 71 15.92 -7.66 -5.37
C LEU A 71 14.80 -8.39 -6.13
N PRO A 72 14.86 -9.73 -6.25
CA PRO A 72 13.79 -10.50 -6.89
C PRO A 72 12.50 -10.43 -6.06
N ALA A 73 11.34 -10.62 -6.70
CA ALA A 73 10.04 -10.69 -6.01
C ALA A 73 9.98 -11.77 -4.92
N ARG A 74 10.87 -12.78 -4.98
CA ARG A 74 11.07 -13.76 -3.92
C ARG A 74 11.48 -13.11 -2.60
N ALA A 75 12.36 -12.11 -2.62
CA ALA A 75 12.75 -11.36 -1.43
C ALA A 75 11.56 -10.65 -0.81
N THR A 76 10.72 -9.99 -1.63
CA THR A 76 9.47 -9.36 -1.19
C THR A 76 8.51 -10.38 -0.57
N SER A 77 8.36 -11.56 -1.16
CA SER A 77 7.48 -12.61 -0.62
C SER A 77 7.94 -13.06 0.77
N ILE A 78 9.25 -13.21 0.97
CA ILE A 78 9.83 -13.58 2.25
C ILE A 78 9.62 -12.47 3.28
N ALA A 79 9.95 -11.23 2.93
CA ALA A 79 9.79 -10.09 3.84
C ALA A 79 8.33 -9.86 4.24
N LEU A 80 7.39 -9.97 3.29
CA LEU A 80 5.97 -9.81 3.59
C LEU A 80 5.44 -10.94 4.47
N ALA A 81 5.77 -12.21 4.19
CA ALA A 81 5.39 -13.32 5.06
C ALA A 81 5.97 -13.16 6.47
N THR A 82 7.23 -12.72 6.59
CA THR A 82 7.84 -12.40 7.89
C THR A 82 7.08 -11.28 8.60
N ALA A 83 6.89 -10.12 7.97
CA ALA A 83 6.20 -8.99 8.61
C ALA A 83 4.74 -9.33 8.96
N TYR A 84 4.07 -10.18 8.17
CA TYR A 84 2.73 -10.67 8.49
C TYR A 84 2.72 -11.53 9.75
N GLN A 85 3.71 -12.42 9.88
CA GLN A 85 3.82 -13.25 11.08
C GLN A 85 4.15 -12.42 12.31
N GLU A 86 5.13 -11.53 12.19
CA GLU A 86 5.68 -10.77 13.32
C GLU A 86 4.73 -9.69 13.83
N SER A 87 4.05 -8.97 12.93
CA SER A 87 3.28 -7.79 13.32
C SER A 87 1.95 -7.65 12.59
N LYS A 88 1.55 -8.65 11.80
CA LYS A 88 0.40 -8.54 10.88
C LYS A 88 0.55 -7.31 9.97
N LEU A 89 1.76 -7.02 9.48
CA LEU A 89 2.09 -5.86 8.66
C LEU A 89 1.86 -4.48 9.32
N GLN A 90 1.82 -4.40 10.65
CA GLN A 90 1.66 -3.14 11.38
C GLN A 90 2.98 -2.70 12.01
N ASN A 91 3.23 -1.39 12.09
CA ASN A 91 4.46 -0.89 12.69
C ASN A 91 4.27 -0.65 14.20
N ILE A 92 4.17 -1.74 14.96
CA ILE A 92 3.82 -1.72 16.39
C ILE A 92 4.99 -1.35 17.30
N ASP A 93 4.72 -0.70 18.43
CA ASP A 93 5.73 -0.24 19.38
C ASP A 93 5.82 -1.07 20.68
N TYR A 94 5.23 -2.27 20.63
CA TYR A 94 5.21 -3.29 21.66
C TYR A 94 5.54 -4.67 21.06
N GLY A 95 5.82 -5.65 21.91
CA GLY A 95 6.21 -7.01 21.53
C GLY A 95 6.75 -7.81 22.71
N ASP A 96 7.20 -9.04 22.45
CA ASP A 96 7.95 -9.80 23.47
C ASP A 96 9.30 -9.12 23.76
N ARG A 97 9.62 -8.94 25.05
CA ARG A 97 10.84 -8.24 25.53
C ARG A 97 10.96 -6.82 24.96
N ASP A 98 11.94 -6.57 24.09
CA ASP A 98 12.22 -5.29 23.42
C ASP A 98 12.00 -5.37 21.89
N SER A 99 11.16 -6.30 21.44
CA SER A 99 10.79 -6.46 20.02
C SER A 99 9.87 -5.33 19.57
N LEU A 100 10.15 -4.77 18.37
CA LEU A 100 9.48 -3.57 17.86
C LEU A 100 9.34 -3.60 16.33
N GLY A 101 8.38 -2.83 15.84
CA GLY A 101 8.18 -2.51 14.43
C GLY A 101 7.69 -3.68 13.59
N LEU A 102 7.72 -3.47 12.27
CA LEU A 102 7.19 -4.39 11.25
C LEU A 102 7.69 -5.83 11.38
N PHE A 103 8.95 -5.98 11.76
CA PHE A 103 9.66 -7.26 11.79
C PHE A 103 9.92 -7.76 13.21
N GLN A 104 9.34 -7.13 14.25
CA GLN A 104 9.58 -7.43 15.66
C GLN A 104 11.08 -7.56 16.01
N GLN A 105 11.88 -6.69 15.41
CA GLN A 105 13.33 -6.68 15.60
C GLN A 105 13.69 -6.11 16.98
N ARG A 106 14.81 -6.58 17.54
CA ARG A 106 15.22 -6.26 18.92
C ARG A 106 16.49 -5.42 18.96
N PRO A 107 16.49 -4.24 19.62
CA PRO A 107 17.71 -3.50 19.87
C PRO A 107 18.79 -4.31 20.59
N SER A 108 18.40 -5.11 21.58
CA SER A 108 19.32 -5.98 22.33
C SER A 108 19.98 -7.09 21.50
N GLN A 109 19.49 -7.38 20.29
CA GLN A 109 20.08 -8.33 19.35
C GLN A 109 20.88 -7.65 18.23
N GLY A 110 21.06 -6.33 18.29
CA GLY A 110 21.90 -5.58 17.34
C GLY A 110 21.19 -5.15 16.06
N TRP A 111 19.85 -5.24 15.99
CA TRP A 111 19.09 -4.79 14.82
C TRP A 111 19.04 -3.26 14.65
N GLY A 112 19.41 -2.49 15.67
CA GLY A 112 19.40 -1.02 15.67
C GLY A 112 18.87 -0.44 16.98
N THR A 113 18.80 0.89 17.06
CA THR A 113 18.14 1.56 18.20
C THR A 113 16.62 1.47 18.11
N ARG A 114 15.89 1.68 19.22
CA ARG A 114 14.41 1.78 19.21
C ARG A 114 13.89 2.73 18.12
N LYS A 115 14.52 3.91 17.98
CA LYS A 115 14.13 4.91 16.97
C LYS A 115 14.33 4.38 15.55
N GLN A 116 15.40 3.64 15.30
CA GLN A 116 15.69 3.07 13.99
C GLN A 116 14.74 1.91 13.65
N ILE A 117 14.48 1.00 14.59
CA ILE A 117 13.60 -0.15 14.33
C ILE A 117 12.13 0.27 14.14
N LEU A 118 11.69 1.34 14.80
CA LEU A 118 10.37 1.93 14.56
C LEU A 118 10.28 2.76 13.26
N ASP A 119 11.40 3.02 12.60
CA ASP A 119 11.39 3.56 11.23
C ASP A 119 11.24 2.38 10.25
N PRO A 120 10.08 2.23 9.59
CA PRO A 120 9.81 1.09 8.75
C PRO A 120 10.72 1.05 7.51
N VAL A 121 11.26 2.19 7.06
CA VAL A 121 12.26 2.23 5.97
C VAL A 121 13.56 1.60 6.45
N TYR A 122 14.03 1.97 7.64
CA TYR A 122 15.23 1.38 8.23
C TYR A 122 15.06 -0.12 8.49
N ALA A 123 13.99 -0.52 9.18
CA ALA A 123 13.73 -1.92 9.52
C ALA A 123 13.66 -2.83 8.28
N THR A 124 13.00 -2.36 7.22
CA THR A 124 12.92 -3.06 5.93
C THR A 124 14.30 -3.22 5.29
N ASN A 125 15.14 -2.17 5.29
CA ASN A 125 16.49 -2.28 4.74
C ASN A 125 17.36 -3.21 5.58
N ALA A 126 17.28 -3.14 6.91
CA ALA A 126 18.00 -4.04 7.81
C ALA A 126 17.59 -5.51 7.58
N PHE A 127 16.29 -5.78 7.41
CA PHE A 127 15.80 -7.12 7.08
C PHE A 127 16.42 -7.64 5.77
N TYR A 128 16.36 -6.85 4.71
CA TYR A 128 16.95 -7.26 3.43
C TYR A 128 18.48 -7.38 3.48
N ASP A 129 19.17 -6.57 4.29
CA ASP A 129 20.63 -6.69 4.50
C ASP A 129 21.01 -7.99 5.21
N ALA A 130 20.13 -8.53 6.05
CA ALA A 130 20.28 -9.86 6.62
C ALA A 130 19.90 -10.95 5.59
N LEU A 131 18.78 -10.80 4.89
CA LEU A 131 18.28 -11.80 3.92
C LEU A 131 19.30 -12.08 2.81
N VAL A 132 19.94 -11.05 2.25
CA VAL A 132 20.91 -11.24 1.15
C VAL A 132 22.19 -11.97 1.58
N LYS A 133 22.42 -12.14 2.89
CA LYS A 133 23.54 -12.92 3.44
C LYS A 133 23.18 -14.40 3.62
N VAL A 134 21.89 -14.76 3.52
CA VAL A 134 21.43 -16.16 3.58
C VAL A 134 21.69 -16.81 2.22
N GLU A 135 22.67 -17.70 2.16
CA GLU A 135 23.01 -18.43 0.94
C GLU A 135 21.81 -19.24 0.45
N GLY A 136 21.44 -19.11 -0.84
CA GLY A 136 20.34 -19.90 -1.42
C GLY A 136 18.91 -19.47 -1.03
N TYR A 137 18.70 -18.34 -0.33
CA TYR A 137 17.36 -17.88 0.09
C TYR A 137 16.33 -17.81 -1.06
N GLN A 138 16.81 -17.61 -2.29
CA GLN A 138 15.98 -17.50 -3.49
C GLN A 138 15.22 -18.79 -3.82
N THR A 139 15.74 -19.95 -3.41
CA THR A 139 15.16 -21.27 -3.68
C THR A 139 14.75 -22.03 -2.41
N MET A 140 15.15 -21.56 -1.22
CA MET A 140 14.66 -22.07 0.06
C MET A 140 13.15 -21.86 0.21
N GLU A 141 12.48 -22.70 0.99
CA GLU A 141 11.11 -22.40 1.46
C GLU A 141 11.06 -21.03 2.15
N ILE A 142 9.96 -20.30 2.03
CA ILE A 142 9.90 -18.93 2.58
C ILE A 142 10.05 -18.98 4.08
N THR A 143 9.36 -19.91 4.75
CA THR A 143 9.48 -20.07 6.20
C THR A 143 10.92 -20.34 6.66
N VAL A 144 11.69 -21.10 5.88
CA VAL A 144 13.09 -21.39 6.18
C VAL A 144 13.95 -20.14 6.00
N ALA A 145 13.81 -19.42 4.89
CA ALA A 145 14.55 -18.19 4.66
C ALA A 145 14.21 -17.10 5.70
N ALA A 146 12.93 -16.95 6.05
CA ALA A 146 12.47 -16.04 7.10
C ALA A 146 13.09 -16.42 8.46
N GLN A 147 13.10 -17.70 8.80
CA GLN A 147 13.66 -18.18 10.05
C GLN A 147 15.18 -18.02 10.11
N GLU A 148 15.92 -18.21 9.02
CA GLU A 148 17.37 -17.96 8.97
C GLU A 148 17.70 -16.49 9.26
N VAL A 149 16.84 -15.57 8.83
CA VAL A 149 16.96 -14.14 9.11
C VAL A 149 16.58 -13.80 10.56
N GLN A 150 15.40 -14.22 11.00
CA GLN A 150 14.83 -13.78 12.29
C GLN A 150 15.27 -14.60 13.49
N ARG A 151 15.57 -15.89 13.28
CA ARG A 151 15.91 -16.86 14.34
C ARG A 151 14.88 -16.86 15.48
N SER A 152 13.61 -16.93 15.11
CA SER A 152 12.48 -16.92 16.06
C SER A 152 12.34 -18.26 16.82
N ALA A 153 11.49 -18.27 17.85
CA ALA A 153 11.16 -19.50 18.58
C ALA A 153 10.15 -20.41 17.84
N PHE A 154 9.55 -19.94 16.73
CA PHE A 154 8.48 -20.63 16.01
C PHE A 154 8.80 -20.71 14.51
N PRO A 155 9.73 -21.60 14.10
CA PRO A 155 10.27 -21.61 12.73
C PRO A 155 9.24 -21.88 11.64
N ASP A 156 8.17 -22.61 11.96
CA ASP A 156 7.15 -23.01 10.98
C ASP A 156 6.00 -21.99 10.86
N ALA A 157 5.94 -20.98 11.76
CA ALA A 157 4.78 -20.09 11.82
C ALA A 157 4.67 -19.12 10.63
N TYR A 158 5.76 -18.90 9.88
CA TYR A 158 5.70 -18.10 8.65
C TYR A 158 4.99 -18.84 7.51
N ALA A 159 4.93 -20.18 7.56
CA ALA A 159 4.28 -21.01 6.54
C ALA A 159 2.80 -20.60 6.35
N ASP A 160 2.12 -20.23 7.44
CA ASP A 160 0.72 -19.79 7.47
C ASP A 160 0.48 -18.52 6.63
N HIS A 161 1.54 -17.73 6.38
CA HIS A 161 1.47 -16.45 5.69
C HIS A 161 2.15 -16.46 4.31
N GLU A 162 2.63 -17.61 3.83
CA GLU A 162 3.31 -17.69 2.54
C GLU A 162 2.41 -17.35 1.37
N ALA A 163 1.16 -17.82 1.36
CA ALA A 163 0.21 -17.55 0.28
C ALA A 163 -0.11 -16.06 0.19
N ASP A 164 -0.41 -15.44 1.34
CA ASP A 164 -0.70 -14.01 1.45
C ASP A 164 0.51 -13.16 1.03
N GLY A 165 1.68 -13.49 1.57
CA GLY A 165 2.95 -12.83 1.25
C GLY A 165 3.30 -12.91 -0.24
N ARG A 166 3.04 -14.05 -0.90
CA ARG A 166 3.24 -14.22 -2.35
C ARG A 166 2.25 -13.40 -3.17
N ALA A 167 0.97 -13.38 -2.80
CA ALA A 167 -0.05 -12.61 -3.50
C ALA A 167 0.24 -11.11 -3.45
N LEU A 168 0.52 -10.58 -2.25
CA LEU A 168 0.91 -9.19 -2.03
C LEU A 168 2.21 -8.87 -2.77
N ALA A 169 3.26 -9.71 -2.67
CA ALA A 169 4.52 -9.48 -3.36
C ALA A 169 4.36 -9.43 -4.88
N SER A 170 3.56 -10.33 -5.45
CA SER A 170 3.30 -10.38 -6.89
C SER A 170 2.62 -9.10 -7.39
N ALA A 171 1.61 -8.62 -6.68
CA ALA A 171 0.91 -7.40 -7.07
C ALA A 171 1.77 -6.14 -6.82
N LEU A 172 2.28 -5.96 -5.60
CA LEU A 172 3.01 -4.74 -5.20
C LEU A 172 4.39 -4.61 -5.86
N SER A 173 4.98 -5.71 -6.34
CA SER A 173 6.20 -5.68 -7.18
C SER A 173 5.89 -5.58 -8.68
N GLY A 174 4.62 -5.46 -9.06
CA GLY A 174 4.17 -5.20 -10.44
C GLY A 174 4.12 -6.43 -11.37
N HIS A 175 4.15 -7.64 -10.83
CA HIS A 175 4.09 -8.88 -11.62
C HIS A 175 2.66 -9.32 -11.95
N SER A 176 1.68 -8.88 -11.18
CA SER A 176 0.25 -9.10 -11.43
C SER A 176 -0.45 -7.76 -11.70
N PRO A 177 -0.61 -7.34 -12.96
CA PRO A 177 -1.27 -6.09 -13.34
C PRO A 177 -2.69 -5.96 -12.79
N ALA A 178 -3.05 -4.76 -12.30
CA ALA A 178 -4.40 -4.40 -11.91
C ALA A 178 -5.06 -5.29 -10.83
N THR A 179 -4.26 -6.05 -10.05
CA THR A 179 -4.80 -6.98 -9.04
C THR A 179 -4.83 -6.42 -7.62
N PHE A 180 -4.25 -5.26 -7.37
CA PHE A 180 -4.25 -4.59 -6.06
C PHE A 180 -5.10 -3.32 -6.12
N SER A 181 -6.08 -3.20 -5.23
CA SER A 181 -6.98 -2.06 -5.16
C SER A 181 -7.25 -1.68 -3.71
N CYS A 182 -7.48 -0.40 -3.46
CA CYS A 182 -8.09 0.07 -2.22
C CYS A 182 -9.46 0.68 -2.51
N ASP A 183 -10.40 0.51 -1.59
CA ASP A 183 -11.65 1.25 -1.53
C ASP A 183 -11.47 2.43 -0.59
N LEU A 184 -11.60 3.63 -1.15
CA LEU A 184 -11.54 4.88 -0.39
C LEU A 184 -12.90 5.53 -0.48
N ALA A 185 -13.51 5.82 0.67
CA ALA A 185 -14.70 6.65 0.73
C ALA A 185 -14.41 7.94 -0.07
N GLY A 186 -15.17 8.12 -1.17
CA GLY A 186 -14.84 9.11 -2.18
C GLY A 186 -14.79 10.52 -1.61
N GLY A 187 -13.66 11.19 -1.74
CA GLY A 187 -13.50 12.61 -1.42
C GLY A 187 -12.28 12.92 -0.54
N ALA A 188 -11.90 14.18 -0.55
CA ALA A 188 -10.99 14.78 0.40
C ALA A 188 -11.48 16.22 0.67
N PRO A 189 -11.18 16.80 1.85
CA PRO A 189 -11.36 18.23 2.05
C PRO A 189 -10.62 18.99 0.93
N THR A 190 -11.12 20.15 0.52
CA THR A 190 -10.36 21.03 -0.39
C THR A 190 -9.03 21.42 0.24
N ALA A 191 -7.93 21.42 -0.53
CA ALA A 191 -6.65 21.94 -0.09
C ALA A 191 -6.34 23.30 -0.70
N ASP A 192 -5.22 23.84 -0.25
CA ASP A 192 -4.51 24.91 -0.93
C ASP A 192 -4.25 24.54 -2.40
N ALA A 193 -4.70 25.43 -3.28
CA ALA A 193 -4.54 25.33 -4.72
C ALA A 193 -3.37 26.18 -5.23
N GLU A 194 -2.70 26.94 -4.35
CA GLU A 194 -1.51 27.70 -4.72
C GLU A 194 -0.39 26.75 -5.14
N LEU A 195 0.14 26.98 -6.33
CA LEU A 195 1.22 26.17 -6.86
C LEU A 195 2.52 26.51 -6.12
N VAL A 196 3.28 25.48 -5.75
CA VAL A 196 4.65 25.65 -5.24
C VAL A 196 5.61 25.87 -6.42
N ALA A 197 6.89 26.10 -6.14
CA ALA A 197 7.90 26.42 -7.16
C ALA A 197 8.03 25.40 -8.32
N SER A 198 7.59 24.16 -8.12
CA SER A 198 7.55 23.14 -9.17
C SER A 198 6.37 23.29 -10.15
N GLY A 199 5.41 24.18 -9.85
CA GLY A 199 4.12 24.27 -10.55
C GLY A 199 3.10 23.21 -10.14
N LEU A 200 3.37 22.49 -9.05
CA LEU A 200 2.45 21.53 -8.45
C LEU A 200 1.73 22.13 -7.24
N THR A 201 0.52 21.65 -6.98
CA THR A 201 -0.12 21.85 -5.66
C THR A 201 0.71 21.16 -4.57
N PRO A 202 0.63 21.59 -3.30
CA PRO A 202 1.37 20.96 -2.19
C PRO A 202 1.12 19.44 -2.07
N ARG A 203 -0.10 18.98 -2.39
CA ARG A 203 -0.45 17.54 -2.40
C ARG A 203 0.26 16.78 -3.51
N ALA A 204 0.23 17.30 -4.74
CA ALA A 204 0.92 16.65 -5.85
C ALA A 204 2.45 16.69 -5.67
N GLU A 205 2.99 17.76 -5.06
CA GLU A 205 4.40 17.82 -4.67
C GLU A 205 4.76 16.76 -3.61
N ALA A 206 3.89 16.51 -2.62
CA ALA A 206 4.10 15.43 -1.65
C ALA A 206 4.17 14.05 -2.33
N VAL A 207 3.27 13.77 -3.28
CA VAL A 207 3.32 12.54 -4.10
C VAL A 207 4.63 12.45 -4.87
N ARG A 208 5.05 13.55 -5.53
CA ARG A 208 6.31 13.63 -6.28
C ARG A 208 7.52 13.28 -5.41
N MET A 209 7.59 13.86 -4.22
CA MET A 209 8.71 13.67 -3.30
C MET A 209 8.75 12.26 -2.73
N GLU A 210 7.61 11.67 -2.38
CA GLU A 210 7.58 10.29 -1.90
C GLU A 210 7.93 9.28 -2.99
N LEU A 211 7.47 9.46 -4.22
CA LEU A 211 7.88 8.62 -5.35
C LEU A 211 9.40 8.61 -5.53
N LEU A 212 10.05 9.78 -5.43
CA LEU A 212 11.51 9.89 -5.50
C LEU A 212 12.20 9.22 -4.32
N THR A 213 11.66 9.34 -3.11
CA THR A 213 12.18 8.64 -1.93
C THR A 213 12.07 7.12 -2.09
N GLN A 214 10.93 6.62 -2.59
CA GLN A 214 10.64 5.18 -2.64
C GLN A 214 11.30 4.45 -3.81
N PHE A 215 11.35 5.07 -4.99
CA PHE A 215 11.87 4.44 -6.20
C PHE A 215 13.20 5.03 -6.70
N GLY A 216 13.74 6.04 -6.00
CA GLY A 216 14.99 6.69 -6.35
C GLY A 216 14.84 7.57 -7.60
N ARG A 217 15.75 7.41 -8.57
CA ARG A 217 15.74 8.21 -9.78
C ARG A 217 14.56 7.80 -10.69
N LEU A 218 13.60 8.71 -10.84
CA LEU A 218 12.47 8.61 -11.75
C LEU A 218 12.55 9.70 -12.82
N GLN A 219 12.05 9.40 -14.02
CA GLN A 219 11.79 10.42 -15.03
C GLN A 219 10.36 10.91 -14.82
N LEU A 220 10.23 12.14 -14.31
CA LEU A 220 8.95 12.74 -13.96
C LEU A 220 8.60 13.85 -14.95
N GLY A 221 7.30 14.10 -15.15
CA GLY A 221 6.80 15.23 -15.93
C GLY A 221 5.31 15.46 -15.76
N GLY A 222 4.70 16.20 -16.68
CA GLY A 222 3.32 16.66 -16.55
C GLY A 222 3.15 17.86 -15.62
N PHE A 223 4.24 18.54 -15.29
CA PHE A 223 4.29 19.78 -14.51
C PHE A 223 5.48 20.62 -14.96
N GLU A 224 5.37 21.94 -14.81
CA GLU A 224 6.43 22.91 -15.14
C GLU A 224 6.43 24.06 -14.14
N PRO A 225 7.56 24.74 -13.88
CA PRO A 225 7.56 25.98 -13.12
C PRO A 225 6.53 26.95 -13.71
N ASP A 226 5.72 27.57 -12.87
CA ASP A 226 4.56 28.42 -13.22
C ASP A 226 3.29 27.68 -13.71
N GLY A 227 3.31 26.35 -13.71
CA GLY A 227 2.16 25.51 -14.04
C GLY A 227 2.02 25.23 -15.54
N VAL A 228 1.31 24.15 -15.87
CA VAL A 228 1.16 23.69 -17.27
C VAL A 228 0.05 24.45 -17.97
N SER A 229 0.29 24.93 -19.20
CA SER A 229 -0.69 25.70 -19.97
C SER A 229 -1.11 25.08 -21.31
N SER A 230 -0.44 24.04 -21.78
CA SER A 230 -0.78 23.35 -23.04
C SER A 230 -0.38 21.87 -23.03
N GLY A 231 -0.70 21.11 -24.09
CA GLY A 231 -0.23 19.74 -24.28
C GLY A 231 -1.09 18.63 -23.66
N HIS A 232 -2.16 18.99 -22.94
CA HIS A 232 -3.10 18.03 -22.33
C HIS A 232 -4.55 18.27 -22.79
N MET A 233 -5.47 17.38 -22.39
CA MET A 233 -6.89 17.55 -22.67
C MET A 233 -7.54 18.61 -21.77
N GLU A 234 -8.59 19.26 -22.27
CA GLU A 234 -9.44 20.13 -21.46
C GLU A 234 -9.91 19.41 -20.18
N GLY A 235 -9.84 20.10 -19.04
CA GLY A 235 -10.18 19.53 -17.73
C GLY A 235 -9.13 18.60 -17.13
N SER A 236 -7.97 18.41 -17.79
CA SER A 236 -6.84 17.65 -17.25
C SER A 236 -6.34 18.22 -15.92
N ALA A 237 -6.04 17.32 -14.97
CA ALA A 237 -5.46 17.68 -13.69
C ALA A 237 -4.04 18.30 -13.80
N HIS A 238 -3.36 18.13 -14.93
CA HIS A 238 -2.07 18.77 -15.19
C HIS A 238 -2.17 20.29 -15.22
N TYR A 239 -3.24 20.84 -15.79
CA TYR A 239 -3.47 22.29 -15.85
C TYR A 239 -3.71 22.91 -14.46
N ASP A 240 -4.22 22.11 -13.52
CA ASP A 240 -4.42 22.51 -12.13
C ASP A 240 -3.15 22.29 -11.26
N GLY A 241 -2.03 21.80 -11.83
CA GLY A 241 -0.85 21.39 -11.05
C GLY A 241 -1.11 20.21 -10.10
N ARG A 242 -2.14 19.39 -10.36
CA ARG A 242 -2.56 18.28 -9.49
C ARG A 242 -2.08 16.91 -9.96
N ALA A 243 -1.36 16.83 -11.07
CA ALA A 243 -0.96 15.57 -11.66
C ALA A 243 0.55 15.48 -11.88
N VAL A 244 1.06 14.26 -11.74
CA VAL A 244 2.46 13.89 -12.01
C VAL A 244 2.46 12.64 -12.88
N ASP A 245 3.26 12.67 -13.94
CA ASP A 245 3.54 11.50 -14.78
C ASP A 245 4.90 10.91 -14.42
N VAL A 246 4.93 9.59 -14.22
CA VAL A 246 6.16 8.82 -13.98
C VAL A 246 6.47 8.00 -15.23
N PHE A 247 7.42 8.45 -16.04
CA PHE A 247 7.77 7.78 -17.29
C PHE A 247 8.56 6.48 -17.05
N VAL A 248 8.10 5.42 -17.68
CA VAL A 248 8.70 4.07 -17.70
C VAL A 248 9.08 3.69 -19.13
N ARG A 249 9.90 4.53 -19.76
CA ARG A 249 10.34 4.39 -21.16
C ARG A 249 11.69 3.64 -21.29
N PRO A 250 11.92 2.91 -22.39
CA PRO A 250 10.97 2.58 -23.46
C PRO A 250 9.93 1.53 -23.00
N ILE A 251 8.81 1.41 -23.72
CA ILE A 251 7.80 0.38 -23.42
C ILE A 251 8.42 -1.01 -23.58
N SER A 252 8.58 -1.71 -22.45
CA SER A 252 9.16 -3.06 -22.38
C SER A 252 8.54 -3.84 -21.24
N ARG A 253 8.67 -5.18 -21.23
CA ARG A 253 8.15 -6.01 -20.13
C ARG A 253 8.69 -5.57 -18.77
N ALA A 254 10.00 -5.29 -18.68
CA ALA A 254 10.63 -4.86 -17.43
C ALA A 254 10.09 -3.49 -16.96
N ASN A 255 9.97 -2.53 -17.87
CA ASN A 255 9.43 -1.21 -17.52
C ASN A 255 7.93 -1.24 -17.21
N LYS A 256 7.17 -2.14 -17.83
CA LYS A 256 5.77 -2.39 -17.44
C LYS A 256 5.66 -2.92 -16.01
N VAL A 257 6.50 -3.88 -15.63
CA VAL A 257 6.54 -4.37 -14.24
C VAL A 257 6.87 -3.23 -13.26
N LYS A 258 7.86 -2.39 -13.59
CA LYS A 258 8.18 -1.20 -12.79
C LYS A 258 7.00 -0.23 -12.69
N GLY A 259 6.32 0.05 -13.80
CA GLY A 259 5.14 0.91 -13.82
C GLY A 259 3.99 0.36 -12.98
N TRP A 260 3.74 -0.95 -13.03
CA TRP A 260 2.72 -1.59 -12.17
C TRP A 260 3.09 -1.56 -10.69
N ALA A 261 4.38 -1.68 -10.33
CA ALA A 261 4.84 -1.51 -8.96
C ALA A 261 4.60 -0.08 -8.45
N ILE A 262 4.88 0.93 -9.27
CA ILE A 262 4.61 2.35 -8.96
C ILE A 262 3.10 2.59 -8.84
N ALA A 263 2.30 2.10 -9.79
CA ALA A 263 0.85 2.27 -9.79
C ALA A 263 0.19 1.66 -8.55
N HIS A 264 0.54 0.43 -8.18
CA HIS A 264 0.00 -0.21 -6.97
C HIS A 264 0.52 0.45 -5.69
N TRP A 265 1.78 0.90 -5.65
CA TRP A 265 2.28 1.69 -4.52
C TRP A 265 1.47 2.99 -4.36
N SER A 266 1.14 3.68 -5.45
CA SER A 266 0.30 4.88 -5.42
C SER A 266 -1.10 4.58 -4.89
N VAL A 267 -1.71 3.46 -5.29
CA VAL A 267 -3.02 3.03 -4.77
C VAL A 267 -2.95 2.71 -3.27
N ALA A 268 -1.92 2.00 -2.82
CA ALA A 268 -1.73 1.65 -1.41
C ALA A 268 -1.59 2.89 -0.50
N ASN A 269 -1.04 3.98 -1.03
CA ASN A 269 -0.83 5.24 -0.28
C ASN A 269 -1.90 6.28 -0.57
N ALA A 270 -2.95 5.94 -1.32
CA ALA A 270 -3.89 6.92 -1.83
C ALA A 270 -4.70 7.64 -0.74
N ALA A 271 -5.01 6.96 0.36
CA ALA A 271 -5.70 7.56 1.51
C ALA A 271 -4.86 8.69 2.14
N ARG A 272 -3.60 8.40 2.46
CA ARG A 272 -2.66 9.31 3.11
C ARG A 272 -2.24 10.46 2.19
N LEU A 273 -1.96 10.15 0.92
CA LEU A 273 -1.50 11.12 -0.07
C LEU A 273 -2.63 11.85 -0.80
N ARG A 274 -3.88 11.51 -0.52
CA ARG A 274 -5.08 12.08 -1.18
C ARG A 274 -5.01 11.91 -2.71
N ILE A 275 -4.52 10.76 -3.17
CA ILE A 275 -4.51 10.40 -4.58
C ILE A 275 -5.95 10.06 -5.00
N ARG A 276 -6.37 10.63 -6.13
CA ARG A 276 -7.71 10.45 -6.68
C ARG A 276 -7.72 9.43 -7.80
N THR A 277 -6.78 9.51 -8.72
CA THR A 277 -6.73 8.64 -9.89
C THR A 277 -5.33 8.14 -10.13
N VAL A 278 -5.22 6.88 -10.57
CA VAL A 278 -3.99 6.32 -11.12
C VAL A 278 -4.34 5.69 -12.47
N ILE A 279 -3.59 6.01 -13.52
CA ILE A 279 -3.76 5.45 -14.86
C ILE A 279 -2.43 4.85 -15.31
N PHE A 280 -2.46 3.60 -15.74
CA PHE A 280 -1.29 2.94 -16.30
C PHE A 280 -1.68 1.74 -17.18
N ASP A 281 -0.97 1.56 -18.29
CA ASP A 281 -1.06 0.37 -19.16
C ASP A 281 -2.52 0.04 -19.52
N ASP A 282 -3.25 1.05 -20.01
CA ASP A 282 -4.66 0.95 -20.47
C ASP A 282 -5.67 0.66 -19.34
N ARG A 283 -5.29 0.93 -18.09
CA ARG A 283 -6.13 0.73 -16.91
C ARG A 283 -6.23 1.98 -16.07
N ILE A 284 -7.38 2.18 -15.44
CA ILE A 284 -7.67 3.30 -14.55
C ILE A 284 -8.21 2.79 -13.21
N TRP A 285 -7.62 3.27 -12.12
CA TRP A 285 -8.15 3.20 -10.77
C TRP A 285 -8.58 4.59 -10.32
N THR A 286 -9.72 4.68 -9.62
CA THR A 286 -10.25 5.95 -9.12
C THR A 286 -10.80 5.75 -7.73
N ALA A 287 -10.38 6.58 -6.77
CA ALA A 287 -10.90 6.58 -5.41
C ALA A 287 -12.45 6.68 -5.40
N GLY A 288 -13.10 5.86 -4.57
CA GLY A 288 -14.56 5.74 -4.49
C GLY A 288 -15.21 4.98 -5.65
N ARG A 289 -14.42 4.34 -6.52
CA ARG A 289 -14.92 3.39 -7.53
C ARG A 289 -14.34 2.00 -7.26
N GLN A 290 -15.10 0.98 -7.65
CA GLN A 290 -14.66 -0.40 -7.50
C GLN A 290 -13.51 -0.72 -8.47
N GLY A 291 -12.32 -0.98 -7.91
CA GLY A 291 -11.20 -1.61 -8.60
C GLY A 291 -10.64 -0.87 -9.81
N TRP A 292 -9.75 -1.58 -10.52
CA TRP A 292 -9.22 -1.17 -11.81
C TRP A 292 -10.21 -1.46 -12.93
N ARG A 293 -10.29 -0.55 -13.90
CA ARG A 293 -11.19 -0.64 -15.06
C ARG A 293 -10.40 -0.38 -16.34
N ASP A 294 -10.96 -0.76 -17.49
CA ASP A 294 -10.40 -0.34 -18.77
C ASP A 294 -10.39 1.19 -18.85
N TYR A 295 -9.26 1.75 -19.28
CA TYR A 295 -9.15 3.18 -19.56
C TYR A 295 -9.58 3.43 -21.00
N ASP A 296 -10.50 4.37 -21.21
CA ASP A 296 -10.90 4.79 -22.54
C ASP A 296 -10.16 6.09 -22.90
N PRO A 297 -9.08 6.03 -23.70
CA PRO A 297 -8.35 7.22 -24.09
C PRO A 297 -9.18 8.09 -25.04
N PRO A 298 -9.00 9.43 -25.00
CA PRO A 298 -9.66 10.34 -25.93
C PRO A 298 -9.40 9.97 -27.40
N SER A 299 -10.36 10.27 -28.26
CA SER A 299 -10.14 10.27 -29.71
C SER A 299 -9.23 11.44 -30.10
N SER A 300 -7.93 11.20 -30.16
CA SER A 300 -6.88 12.18 -30.48
C SER A 300 -5.88 11.62 -31.49
N SER A 301 -5.21 12.48 -32.25
CA SER A 301 -4.19 12.12 -33.25
C SER A 301 -2.82 11.75 -32.64
N GLY A 302 -2.69 11.73 -31.31
CA GLY A 302 -1.46 11.36 -30.61
C GLY A 302 -1.10 9.87 -30.73
N ASP A 303 0.13 9.52 -30.34
CA ASP A 303 0.53 8.10 -30.26
C ASP A 303 -0.40 7.36 -29.31
N ARG A 304 -1.09 6.36 -29.85
CA ARG A 304 -2.08 5.56 -29.13
C ARG A 304 -1.52 4.96 -27.84
N LYS A 305 -0.27 4.52 -27.83
CA LYS A 305 0.36 3.93 -26.64
C LYS A 305 0.58 4.95 -25.53
N VAL A 306 0.86 6.21 -25.90
CA VAL A 306 0.99 7.30 -24.95
C VAL A 306 -0.38 7.68 -24.40
N LEU A 307 -1.40 7.79 -25.27
CA LEU A 307 -2.78 8.05 -24.84
C LEU A 307 -3.30 6.95 -23.91
N GLU A 308 -2.94 5.68 -24.15
CA GLU A 308 -3.27 4.54 -23.28
C GLU A 308 -2.36 4.45 -22.02
N HIS A 309 -1.50 5.44 -21.77
CA HIS A 309 -0.59 5.47 -20.61
C HIS A 309 0.31 4.22 -20.50
N ARG A 310 0.73 3.65 -21.64
CA ARG A 310 1.56 2.44 -21.66
C ARG A 310 3.04 2.71 -21.41
N ASP A 311 3.45 3.97 -21.43
CA ASP A 311 4.83 4.43 -21.24
C ASP A 311 5.02 5.30 -19.99
N HIS A 312 3.96 5.62 -19.25
CA HIS A 312 4.02 6.39 -18.01
C HIS A 312 2.86 6.07 -17.08
N VAL A 313 3.12 6.13 -15.78
CA VAL A 313 2.07 6.08 -14.75
C VAL A 313 1.59 7.51 -14.50
N HIS A 314 0.32 7.79 -14.75
CA HIS A 314 -0.30 9.07 -14.41
C HIS A 314 -0.93 8.99 -13.03
N ILE A 315 -0.68 9.99 -12.19
CA ILE A 315 -1.20 10.07 -10.82
C ILE A 315 -1.72 11.49 -10.60
N ASP A 316 -3.01 11.63 -10.26
CA ASP A 316 -3.59 12.91 -9.84
C ASP A 316 -4.22 12.86 -8.45
N VAL A 317 -4.20 14.00 -7.77
CA VAL A 317 -4.69 14.17 -6.40
C VAL A 317 -6.02 14.92 -6.34
N PHE A 318 -6.77 14.75 -5.26
CA PHE A 318 -7.95 15.56 -4.98
C PHE A 318 -7.60 17.06 -4.92
N ARG A 319 -8.52 17.90 -5.39
CA ARG A 319 -8.50 19.35 -5.17
C ARG A 319 -8.53 19.68 -3.68
#